data_AF-A0A2N5HME0-F1
#
_entry.id   AF-A0A2N5HME0-F1
#
_cell.length_a   1.000
_cell.length_b   1.000
_cell.length_c   1.000
_cell.angle_alpha   90.00
_cell.angle_beta   90.00
_cell.angle_gamma   90.00
#
_symmetry.space_group_name_H-M   'P 1'
#
loop_
_entity.id
_entity.type
_entity.pdbx_description
1 polymer ?
#
loop_
_entity_poly.entity_id
_entity_poly.type
_entity_poly.pdbx_seq_one_letter_code
_entity_poly.pdbx_strand_id
1 'polypeptide(L)'
;MALGCFDGLHHGHVKVIRTAFEKAKERNVSLSVMSFFPHPKTVIGGKASCHYLMPQSEKEKRFCELGVDTFYLVEFDKDFAGLSPQAFVNDYLIKLGVIHTVAGYDSYGSRGVGNMETLTQDSGDQIEVTTVDKVEYKGEKISSTRIRQQLLAGNVEELPNLISH
;
A
#
# COMPACT_ATOMS: atom_id res chain seq x y z
N MET A 1 2.10 -1.29 -10.89
CA MET A 1 1.26 -1.65 -9.73
C MET A 1 1.62 -0.78 -8.54
N ALA A 2 0.64 -0.20 -7.83
CA ALA A 2 0.83 0.40 -6.51
C ALA A 2 0.59 -0.65 -5.42
N LEU A 3 1.51 -0.78 -4.47
CA LEU A 3 1.45 -1.80 -3.41
C LEU A 3 1.30 -1.15 -2.03
N GLY A 4 0.33 -1.63 -1.22
CA GLY A 4 0.14 -1.13 0.15
C GLY A 4 -1.22 -1.46 0.79
N CYS A 5 -1.34 -1.26 2.10
CA CYS A 5 -2.62 -1.46 2.81
C CYS A 5 -3.66 -0.37 2.49
N PHE A 6 -3.19 0.83 2.11
CA PHE A 6 -3.99 1.97 1.67
C PHE A 6 -5.13 2.39 2.61
N ASP A 7 -5.07 2.03 3.90
CA ASP A 7 -6.13 2.33 4.86
C ASP A 7 -6.21 3.85 5.15
N GLY A 8 -7.39 4.42 4.94
CA GLY A 8 -7.67 5.84 5.08
C GLY A 8 -7.23 6.71 3.90
N LEU A 9 -6.58 6.16 2.86
CA LEU A 9 -6.13 6.92 1.66
C LEU A 9 -5.62 8.34 1.94
N HIS A 10 -4.71 8.45 2.91
CA HIS A 10 -4.07 9.70 3.27
C HIS A 10 -3.15 10.23 2.17
N HIS A 11 -2.66 11.46 2.30
CA HIS A 11 -1.84 12.09 1.25
C HIS A 11 -0.62 11.24 0.81
N GLY A 12 0.01 10.52 1.75
CA GLY A 12 1.06 9.55 1.42
C GLY A 12 0.62 8.43 0.46
N HIS A 13 -0.56 7.84 0.69
CA HIS A 13 -1.12 6.80 -0.18
C HIS A 13 -1.47 7.35 -1.57
N VAL A 14 -2.09 8.53 -1.62
CA VAL A 14 -2.41 9.18 -2.90
C VAL A 14 -1.15 9.49 -3.69
N LYS A 15 -0.06 9.90 -3.04
CA LYS A 15 1.23 10.10 -3.72
C LYS A 15 1.74 8.80 -4.35
N VAL A 16 1.70 7.67 -3.64
CA VAL A 16 2.08 6.35 -4.17
C VAL A 16 1.25 5.99 -5.41
N ILE A 17 -0.07 6.11 -5.31
CA ILE A 17 -0.98 5.74 -6.41
C ILE A 17 -0.80 6.66 -7.62
N ARG A 18 -0.65 7.98 -7.40
CA ARG A 18 -0.37 8.93 -8.48
C ARG A 18 0.97 8.66 -9.15
N THR A 19 2.02 8.36 -8.39
CA THR A 19 3.31 7.97 -8.98
C THR A 19 3.17 6.70 -9.82
N ALA A 20 2.40 5.71 -9.35
CA ALA A 20 2.12 4.51 -10.15
C ALA A 20 1.31 4.82 -11.43
N PHE A 21 0.36 5.75 -11.36
CA PHE A 21 -0.40 6.22 -12.52
C PHE A 21 0.50 6.86 -13.58
N GLU A 22 1.40 7.77 -13.18
CA GLU A 22 2.35 8.37 -14.11
C GLU A 22 3.27 7.31 -14.75
N LYS A 23 3.77 6.35 -13.95
CA LYS A 23 4.59 5.24 -14.47
C LYS A 23 3.85 4.33 -15.44
N ALA A 24 2.56 4.10 -15.21
CA ALA A 24 1.69 3.33 -16.09
C ALA A 24 1.46 4.08 -17.42
N LYS A 25 1.21 5.39 -17.37
CA LYS A 25 1.09 6.25 -18.55
C LYS A 25 2.37 6.29 -19.39
N GLU A 26 3.52 6.50 -18.76
CA GLU A 26 4.84 6.49 -19.44
C GLU A 26 5.07 5.19 -20.24
N ARG A 27 4.55 4.07 -19.73
CA ARG A 27 4.74 2.73 -20.31
C ARG A 27 3.57 2.27 -21.18
N ASN A 28 2.50 3.05 -21.27
CA ASN A 28 1.25 2.67 -21.93
C ASN A 28 0.69 1.32 -21.44
N VAL A 29 0.63 1.12 -20.12
CA VAL A 29 0.08 -0.07 -19.45
C VAL A 29 -0.99 0.32 -18.45
N SER A 30 -1.77 -0.67 -17.97
CA SER A 30 -2.82 -0.44 -16.97
C SER A 30 -2.24 -0.18 -15.57
N LEU A 31 -2.93 0.66 -14.79
CA LEU A 31 -2.67 0.88 -13.38
C LEU A 31 -3.42 -0.15 -12.54
N SER A 32 -2.67 -1.01 -11.85
CA SER A 32 -3.21 -1.89 -10.82
C SER A 32 -2.81 -1.43 -9.41
N VAL A 33 -3.68 -1.72 -8.44
CA VAL A 33 -3.41 -1.59 -7.00
C VAL A 33 -3.50 -2.97 -6.37
N MET A 34 -2.54 -3.32 -5.50
CA MET A 34 -2.63 -4.48 -4.61
C MET A 34 -2.73 -4.02 -3.16
N SER A 35 -3.75 -4.53 -2.46
CA SER A 35 -3.98 -4.28 -1.03
C SER A 35 -4.37 -5.56 -0.30
N PHE A 36 -4.55 -5.45 1.01
CA PHE A 36 -4.62 -6.60 1.92
C PHE A 36 -5.83 -6.51 2.85
N PHE A 37 -6.54 -7.61 3.02
CA PHE A 37 -7.61 -7.75 3.99
C PHE A 37 -7.62 -9.17 4.59
N PRO A 38 -7.74 -9.34 5.92
CA PRO A 38 -7.74 -8.31 6.95
C PRO A 38 -6.42 -7.51 6.99
N HIS A 39 -6.40 -6.41 7.74
CA HIS A 39 -5.20 -5.59 7.85
C HIS A 39 -4.06 -6.44 8.49
N PRO A 40 -2.80 -6.38 8.01
CA PRO A 40 -1.71 -7.22 8.52
C PRO A 40 -1.55 -7.20 10.05
N LYS A 41 -1.68 -6.01 10.66
CA LYS A 41 -1.71 -5.82 12.12
C LYS A 41 -2.78 -6.66 12.85
N THR A 42 -3.94 -6.90 12.24
CA THR A 42 -5.00 -7.74 12.82
C THR A 42 -4.57 -9.21 12.91
N VAL A 43 -3.77 -9.68 11.96
CA VAL A 43 -3.39 -11.09 11.82
C VAL A 43 -2.08 -11.41 12.56
N ILE A 44 -1.08 -10.52 12.44
CA ILE A 44 0.23 -10.69 13.07
C ILE A 44 0.23 -10.16 14.52
N GLY A 45 -0.54 -9.12 14.81
CA GLY A 45 -0.44 -8.33 16.05
C GLY A 45 -1.12 -8.91 17.29
N GLY A 46 -1.88 -10.00 17.17
CA GLY A 46 -2.54 -10.66 18.31
C GLY A 46 -3.66 -9.84 18.97
N LYS A 47 -4.90 -10.32 18.89
CA LYS A 47 -6.13 -9.85 19.58
C LYS A 47 -6.58 -8.38 19.39
N ALA A 48 -5.74 -7.44 18.96
CA ALA A 48 -6.17 -6.08 18.64
C ALA A 48 -6.63 -5.97 17.18
N SER A 49 -7.93 -5.84 16.96
CA SER A 49 -8.48 -5.54 15.64
C SER A 49 -8.01 -4.15 15.20
N CYS A 50 -7.47 -4.05 13.99
CA CYS A 50 -7.18 -2.75 13.41
C CYS A 50 -8.50 -1.97 13.21
N HIS A 51 -8.62 -0.79 13.83
CA HIS A 51 -9.71 0.13 13.49
C HIS A 51 -9.44 0.69 12.08
N TYR A 52 -10.24 0.28 11.10
CA TYR A 52 -10.13 0.77 9.73
C TYR A 52 -10.53 2.24 9.68
N LEU A 53 -9.73 3.05 8.97
CA LEU A 53 -9.99 4.47 8.78
C LEU A 53 -11.00 4.73 7.66
N MET A 54 -11.15 3.77 6.74
CA MET A 54 -11.99 3.91 5.58
C MET A 54 -12.72 2.59 5.30
N PRO A 55 -14.04 2.62 5.04
CA PRO A 55 -14.77 1.46 4.54
C PRO A 55 -14.20 0.96 3.21
N GLN A 56 -14.24 -0.35 2.99
CA GLN A 56 -13.72 -0.98 1.78
C GLN A 56 -14.37 -0.43 0.50
N SER A 57 -15.69 -0.19 0.52
CA SER A 57 -16.43 0.40 -0.61
C SER A 57 -15.99 1.82 -0.97
N GLU A 58 -15.66 2.64 0.04
CA GLU A 58 -15.17 3.99 -0.20
C GLU A 58 -13.75 3.95 -0.78
N LYS A 59 -12.92 3.01 -0.30
CA LYS A 59 -11.57 2.80 -0.84
C LYS A 59 -11.60 2.42 -2.32
N GLU A 60 -12.51 1.53 -2.71
CA GLU A 60 -12.72 1.14 -4.12
C GLU A 60 -13.14 2.31 -4.99
N LYS A 61 -14.14 3.09 -4.56
CA LYS A 61 -14.58 4.30 -5.26
C LYS A 61 -13.42 5.27 -5.48
N ARG A 62 -12.62 5.51 -4.44
CA ARG A 62 -11.46 6.39 -4.48
C ARG A 62 -10.34 5.87 -5.39
N PHE A 63 -10.14 4.55 -5.48
CA PHE A 63 -9.22 3.97 -6.47
C PHE A 63 -9.68 4.25 -7.89
N CYS A 64 -10.98 4.12 -8.18
CA CYS A 64 -11.52 4.49 -9.50
C CYS A 64 -11.28 5.98 -9.82
N GLU A 65 -11.51 6.87 -8.85
CA GLU A 65 -11.25 8.32 -9.01
C GLU A 65 -9.75 8.64 -9.25
N LEU A 66 -8.85 7.78 -8.76
CA LEU A 66 -7.40 7.90 -8.97
C LEU A 66 -6.92 7.24 -10.28
N GLY A 67 -7.83 6.71 -11.09
CA GLY A 67 -7.51 6.08 -12.38
C GLY A 67 -6.96 4.67 -12.27
N VAL A 68 -7.31 3.94 -11.20
CA VAL A 68 -6.94 2.53 -11.03
C VAL A 68 -7.86 1.65 -11.88
N ASP A 69 -7.27 0.87 -12.78
CA ASP A 69 -7.98 -0.05 -13.68
C ASP A 69 -8.32 -1.38 -13.01
N THR A 70 -7.42 -1.89 -12.16
CA THR A 70 -7.60 -3.17 -11.47
C THR A 70 -7.20 -3.06 -10.01
N PHE A 71 -8.11 -3.48 -9.12
CA PHE A 71 -7.84 -3.56 -7.70
C PHE A 71 -7.80 -5.02 -7.23
N TYR A 72 -6.62 -5.47 -6.81
CA TYR A 72 -6.40 -6.78 -6.20
C TYR A 72 -6.46 -6.65 -4.68
N LEU A 73 -7.45 -7.31 -4.07
CA LEU A 73 -7.54 -7.45 -2.63
C LEU A 73 -7.11 -8.86 -2.23
N VAL A 74 -5.90 -8.96 -1.69
CA VAL A 74 -5.32 -10.22 -1.25
C VAL A 74 -5.80 -10.53 0.16
N GLU A 75 -6.22 -11.77 0.37
CA GLU A 75 -6.50 -12.26 1.72
C GLU A 75 -5.19 -12.34 2.51
N PHE A 76 -5.09 -11.56 3.58
CA PHE A 76 -3.91 -11.58 4.43
C PHE A 76 -4.19 -12.53 5.59
N ASP A 77 -3.72 -13.76 5.48
CA ASP A 77 -3.78 -14.75 6.55
C ASP A 77 -2.37 -15.12 7.05
N LYS A 78 -2.27 -16.15 7.89
CA LYS A 78 -0.97 -16.60 8.42
C LYS A 78 -0.10 -17.26 7.35
N ASP A 79 -0.71 -17.89 6.35
CA ASP A 79 0.01 -18.57 5.28
C ASP A 79 0.62 -17.53 4.34
N PHE A 80 -0.15 -16.51 3.97
CA PHE A 80 0.32 -15.34 3.24
C PHE A 80 1.41 -14.59 4.02
N ALA A 81 1.23 -14.36 5.32
CA ALA A 81 2.25 -13.74 6.17
C ALA A 81 3.53 -14.59 6.29
N GLY A 82 3.45 -15.89 5.99
CA GLY A 82 4.56 -16.84 5.99
C GLY A 82 5.36 -16.89 4.69
N LEU A 83 4.88 -16.27 3.60
CA LEU A 83 5.52 -16.33 2.28
C LEU A 83 6.94 -15.76 2.31
N SER A 84 7.91 -16.41 1.66
CA SER A 84 9.21 -15.78 1.44
C SER A 84 9.06 -14.57 0.51
N PRO A 85 9.99 -13.58 0.55
CA PRO A 85 10.02 -12.47 -0.41
C PRO A 85 9.94 -12.96 -1.87
N GLN A 86 10.72 -13.99 -2.20
CA GLN A 86 10.72 -14.61 -3.54
C GLN A 86 9.34 -15.20 -3.92
N ALA A 87 8.69 -15.91 -3.00
CA ALA A 87 7.38 -16.50 -3.25
C ALA A 87 6.33 -15.40 -3.46
N PHE A 88 6.34 -14.36 -2.64
CA PHE A 88 5.47 -13.20 -2.84
C PHE A 88 5.68 -12.57 -4.23
N VAL A 89 6.92 -12.28 -4.61
CA VAL A 89 7.22 -11.65 -5.92
C VAL A 89 6.80 -12.56 -7.08
N ASN A 90 7.14 -13.84 -7.04
CA ASN A 90 6.80 -14.78 -8.10
C ASN A 90 5.28 -14.98 -8.23
N ASP A 91 4.61 -15.26 -7.12
CA ASP A 91 3.21 -15.69 -7.13
C ASP A 91 2.21 -14.53 -7.24
N TYR A 92 2.57 -13.35 -6.72
CA TYR A 92 1.65 -12.21 -6.64
C TYR A 92 2.04 -11.04 -7.53
N LEU A 93 3.30 -10.92 -7.99
CA LEU A 93 3.68 -9.83 -8.89
C LEU A 93 3.94 -10.35 -10.31
N ILE A 94 4.86 -11.29 -10.47
CA ILE A 94 5.25 -11.80 -11.80
C ILE A 94 4.09 -12.52 -12.48
N LYS A 95 3.38 -13.42 -11.77
CA LYS A 95 2.20 -14.11 -12.35
C LYS A 95 1.07 -13.16 -12.73
N LEU A 96 0.97 -11.99 -12.11
CA LEU A 96 0.01 -10.94 -12.49
C LEU A 96 0.52 -10.04 -13.63
N GLY A 97 1.71 -10.31 -14.17
CA GLY A 97 2.31 -9.52 -15.25
C GLY A 97 2.77 -8.13 -14.80
N VAL A 98 3.10 -7.96 -13.51
CA VAL A 98 3.63 -6.69 -13.01
C VAL A 98 5.03 -6.47 -13.58
N ILE A 99 5.23 -5.34 -14.26
CA ILE A 99 6.54 -4.92 -14.79
C ILE A 99 7.18 -3.78 -14.01
N HIS A 100 6.38 -3.06 -13.21
CA HIS A 100 6.85 -1.93 -12.41
C HIS A 100 6.00 -1.83 -11.13
N THR A 101 6.67 -1.78 -9.97
CA THR A 101 6.03 -1.64 -8.66
C THR A 101 6.34 -0.29 -8.04
N VAL A 102 5.32 0.35 -7.47
CA VAL A 102 5.46 1.61 -6.72
C VAL A 102 4.92 1.41 -5.31
N ALA A 103 5.72 1.77 -4.32
CA ALA A 103 5.31 1.71 -2.92
C ALA A 103 6.04 2.79 -2.10
N GLY A 104 5.61 2.97 -0.85
CA GLY A 104 6.42 3.68 0.13
C GLY A 104 7.54 2.80 0.69
N TYR A 105 8.01 3.11 1.89
CA TYR A 105 8.97 2.28 2.64
C TYR A 105 8.30 1.09 3.34
N ASP A 106 7.31 0.48 2.69
CA ASP A 106 6.62 -0.68 3.23
C ASP A 106 7.46 -1.95 2.98
N SER A 107 7.34 -2.93 3.87
CA SER A 107 8.00 -4.23 3.76
C SER A 107 7.03 -5.31 3.29
N TYR A 108 7.56 -6.37 2.69
CA TYR A 108 6.81 -7.53 2.21
C TYR A 108 7.52 -8.85 2.56
N GLY A 109 6.81 -9.96 2.36
CA GLY A 109 7.28 -11.29 2.72
C GLY A 109 7.35 -11.53 4.23
N SER A 110 7.74 -12.74 4.60
CA SER A 110 7.74 -13.24 5.97
C SER A 110 8.59 -12.36 6.87
N ARG A 111 8.00 -11.96 8.00
CA ARG A 111 8.62 -11.05 8.98
C ARG A 111 9.04 -9.69 8.41
N GLY A 112 8.55 -9.30 7.23
CA GLY A 112 8.92 -8.05 6.57
C GLY A 112 10.39 -7.99 6.14
N VAL A 113 10.98 -9.14 5.77
CA VAL A 113 12.38 -9.22 5.32
C VAL A 113 12.57 -8.58 3.94
N GLY A 114 11.57 -8.67 3.06
CA GLY A 114 11.60 -8.03 1.76
C GLY A 114 11.26 -6.54 1.86
N ASN A 115 11.91 -5.72 1.06
CA ASN A 115 11.63 -4.29 0.97
C ASN A 115 11.89 -3.78 -0.45
N MET A 116 11.50 -2.54 -0.73
CA MET A 116 11.56 -2.01 -2.08
C MET A 116 12.98 -1.96 -2.68
N GLU A 117 14.04 -1.95 -1.86
CA GLU A 117 15.43 -2.00 -2.31
C GLU A 117 15.82 -3.40 -2.81
N THR A 118 15.21 -4.46 -2.27
CA THR A 118 15.49 -5.85 -2.65
C THR A 118 14.53 -6.37 -3.72
N LEU A 119 13.38 -5.71 -3.97
CA LEU A 119 12.33 -6.24 -4.85
C LEU A 119 12.80 -6.49 -6.28
N THR A 120 13.61 -5.58 -6.84
CA THR A 120 14.18 -5.79 -8.18
C THR A 120 14.99 -7.09 -8.23
N GLN A 121 15.86 -7.32 -7.24
CA GLN A 121 16.66 -8.54 -7.14
C GLN A 121 15.78 -9.79 -6.87
N ASP A 122 14.82 -9.69 -5.96
CA ASP A 122 13.86 -10.76 -5.65
C ASP A 122 13.00 -11.12 -6.88
N SER A 123 12.87 -10.20 -7.84
CA SER A 123 12.19 -10.47 -9.12
C SER A 123 13.09 -11.08 -10.20
N GLY A 124 14.38 -11.24 -9.94
CA GLY A 124 15.37 -11.57 -10.96
C GLY A 124 15.44 -10.50 -12.06
N ASP A 125 15.40 -9.23 -11.65
CA ASP A 125 15.43 -8.04 -12.52
C ASP A 125 14.25 -7.91 -13.49
N GLN A 126 13.15 -8.63 -13.27
CA GLN A 126 11.94 -8.57 -14.09
C GLN A 126 11.02 -7.40 -13.75
N ILE A 127 11.15 -6.85 -12.53
CA ILE A 127 10.28 -5.79 -12.01
C ILE A 127 11.12 -4.57 -11.65
N GLU A 128 10.82 -3.45 -12.30
CA GLU A 128 11.33 -2.15 -11.90
C GLU A 128 10.61 -1.63 -10.65
N VAL A 129 11.29 -0.80 -9.86
CA VAL A 129 10.77 -0.27 -8.61
C VAL A 129 10.88 1.25 -8.54
N THR A 130 9.81 1.90 -8.10
CA THR A 130 9.85 3.29 -7.63
C THR A 130 9.45 3.35 -6.16
N THR A 131 10.36 3.81 -5.30
CA THR A 131 10.06 4.10 -3.90
C THR A 131 9.63 5.55 -3.76
N VAL A 132 8.51 5.78 -3.08
CA VAL A 132 7.95 7.12 -2.87
C VAL A 132 8.27 7.62 -1.48
N ASP A 133 8.94 8.79 -1.41
CA ASP A 133 9.27 9.43 -0.14
C ASP A 133 8.03 9.74 0.69
N LYS A 134 8.18 9.64 2.02
CA LYS A 134 7.15 10.00 2.99
C LYS A 134 6.64 11.42 2.74
N VAL A 135 5.33 11.60 2.89
CA VAL A 135 4.72 12.92 2.94
C VAL A 135 4.69 13.36 4.40
N GLU A 136 5.09 14.59 4.67
CA GLU A 136 5.13 15.17 6.00
C GLU A 136 4.20 16.36 6.13
N TYR A 137 3.65 16.54 7.32
CA TYR A 137 2.89 17.71 7.71
C TYR A 137 3.30 18.12 9.11
N LYS A 138 3.73 19.37 9.27
CA LYS A 138 4.34 19.91 10.50
C LYS A 138 5.55 19.09 10.98
N GLY A 139 6.42 18.67 10.05
CA GLY A 139 7.65 17.92 10.35
C GLY A 139 7.43 16.45 10.75
N GLU A 140 6.20 15.95 10.69
CA GLU A 140 5.86 14.58 11.03
C GLU A 140 5.27 13.83 9.82
N LYS A 141 5.64 12.56 9.67
CA LYS A 141 5.11 11.67 8.63
C LYS A 141 3.58 11.55 8.73
N ILE A 142 2.90 11.77 7.62
CA ILE A 142 1.49 11.41 7.45
C ILE A 142 1.40 9.88 7.33
N SER A 143 0.64 9.24 8.21
CA SER A 143 0.42 7.79 8.22
C SER A 143 -0.93 7.43 8.84
N SER A 144 -1.46 6.25 8.50
CA SER A 144 -2.67 5.72 9.13
C SER A 144 -2.52 5.56 10.65
N THR A 145 -1.30 5.34 11.17
CA THR A 145 -1.07 5.32 12.63
C THR A 145 -1.30 6.71 13.24
N ARG A 146 -0.73 7.76 12.63
CA ARG A 146 -0.91 9.15 13.09
C ARG A 146 -2.37 9.58 13.03
N ILE A 147 -3.06 9.25 11.94
CA ILE A 147 -4.50 9.59 11.79
C ILE A 147 -5.34 8.93 12.88
N ARG A 148 -5.12 7.63 13.16
CA ARG A 148 -5.80 6.96 14.27
C ARG A 148 -5.50 7.61 15.62
N GLN A 149 -4.26 8.03 15.87
CA GLN A 149 -3.90 8.73 17.10
C GLN A 149 -4.64 10.08 17.23
N GLN A 150 -4.73 10.87 16.15
CA GLN A 150 -5.49 12.12 16.17
C GLN A 150 -6.98 11.88 16.42
N LEU A 151 -7.58 10.86 15.78
CA LEU A 151 -8.97 10.47 16.02
C LEU A 151 -9.21 10.05 17.48
N LEU A 152 -8.32 9.24 18.06
CA LEU A 152 -8.41 8.81 19.45
C LEU A 152 -8.25 9.97 20.44
N ALA A 153 -7.45 10.98 20.08
CA ALA A 153 -7.26 12.19 20.88
C ALA A 153 -8.40 13.22 20.71
N GLY A 154 -9.34 13.00 19.78
CA GLY A 154 -10.40 13.97 19.46
C GLY A 154 -9.95 15.16 18.61
N ASN A 155 -8.72 15.12 18.08
CA ASN A 155 -8.12 16.21 17.30
C ASN A 155 -8.56 16.16 15.83
N VAL A 156 -9.85 16.35 15.58
CA VAL A 156 -10.42 16.25 14.23
C VAL A 156 -10.01 17.42 13.31
N GLU A 157 -9.64 18.56 13.88
CA GLU A 157 -9.27 19.78 13.15
C GLU A 157 -8.03 19.60 12.26
N GLU A 158 -7.12 18.69 12.65
CA GLU A 158 -5.90 18.43 11.90
C GLU A 158 -6.12 17.44 10.75
N LEU A 159 -7.20 16.66 10.78
CA LEU A 159 -7.45 15.58 9.82
C LEU A 159 -7.49 16.03 8.36
N PRO A 160 -8.12 17.16 7.98
CA PRO A 160 -8.13 17.62 6.58
C PRO A 160 -6.74 17.84 5.97
N ASN A 161 -5.70 18.02 6.80
CA ASN A 161 -4.31 18.14 6.35
C ASN A 161 -3.58 16.80 6.21
N LEU A 162 -4.20 15.72 6.68
CA LEU A 162 -3.64 14.36 6.69
C LEU A 162 -4.33 13.47 5.63
N ILE A 163 -5.65 13.60 5.48
CA ILE A 163 -6.47 12.82 4.55
C ILE A 163 -6.84 13.61 3.29
N SER A 164 -7.02 12.88 2.20
CA SER A 164 -7.20 13.44 0.86
C SER A 164 -8.66 13.58 0.41
N HIS A 165 -9.61 13.42 1.32
CA HIS A 165 -11.05 13.36 1.08
C HIS A 165 -11.83 14.02 2.22
#